data_AF-A0A5U3ELM7-F1
#
_entry.id   AF-A0A5U3ELM7-F1
#
_cell.length_a   1.000
_cell.length_b   1.000
_cell.length_c   1.000
_cell.angle_alpha   90.00
_cell.angle_beta   90.00
_cell.angle_gamma   90.00
#
_symmetry.space_group_name_H-M   'P 1'
#
loop_
_entity.id
_entity.type
_entity.pdbx_description
1 polymer ?
#
loop_
_entity_poly.entity_id
_entity_poly.type
_entity_poly.pdbx_seq_one_letter_code
_entity_poly.pdbx_strand_id
1 'polypeptide(L)'
;MTDINYMREKMRKLQIDKYVNENKKLIAAQIKEQSQKVQLTGLVCGDDAIALSGVTKPMFYAAKRFNPKEFPQEIHHELDGYIWYRKQDIVDFFAKYPARRYGSKYNG
;
A
#
# COMPACT_ATOMS: atom_id res chain seq x y z
N MET A 1 -38.13 43.88 -10.89
CA MET A 1 -38.54 43.04 -9.74
C MET A 1 -37.91 41.65 -9.88
N THR A 2 -36.56 41.57 -9.91
CA THR A 2 -35.85 40.35 -10.36
C THR A 2 -34.51 40.08 -9.67
N ASP A 3 -34.10 40.85 -8.65
CA ASP A 3 -32.78 40.67 -8.01
C ASP A 3 -32.79 39.80 -6.75
N ILE A 4 -33.83 39.90 -5.92
CA ILE A 4 -33.85 39.24 -4.60
C ILE A 4 -33.96 37.71 -4.74
N ASN A 5 -34.74 37.23 -5.71
CA ASN A 5 -34.91 35.79 -5.96
C ASN A 5 -33.63 35.17 -6.54
N TYR A 6 -32.96 35.86 -7.45
CA TYR A 6 -31.69 35.42 -8.04
C TYR A 6 -30.59 35.31 -6.98
N MET A 7 -30.47 36.32 -6.10
CA MET A 7 -29.49 36.31 -5.02
C MET A 7 -29.75 35.20 -3.99
N ARG A 8 -31.02 34.97 -3.63
CA ARG A 8 -31.39 33.87 -2.71
C ARG A 8 -31.08 32.50 -3.30
N GLU A 9 -31.35 32.29 -4.59
CA GLU A 9 -31.09 31.02 -5.26
C GLU A 9 -29.58 30.76 -5.43
N LYS A 10 -28.80 31.81 -5.72
CA LYS A 10 -27.34 31.75 -5.78
C LYS A 10 -26.73 31.38 -4.42
N MET A 11 -27.20 32.00 -3.34
CA MET A 11 -26.77 31.67 -1.97
C MET A 11 -27.12 30.23 -1.59
N ARG A 12 -28.30 29.74 -1.99
CA ARG A 12 -28.69 28.34 -1.79
C ARG A 12 -27.76 27.37 -2.51
N LYS A 13 -27.40 27.65 -3.76
CA LYS A 13 -26.45 26.81 -4.53
C LYS A 13 -25.06 26.78 -3.89
N LEU A 14 -24.55 27.93 -3.46
CA LEU A 14 -23.26 28.01 -2.74
C LEU A 14 -23.24 27.19 -1.45
N GLN A 15 -24.34 27.18 -0.70
CA GLN A 15 -24.46 26.35 0.51
C GLN A 15 -24.45 24.85 0.18
N ILE A 16 -25.14 24.45 -0.88
CA ILE A 16 -25.15 23.06 -1.36
C ILE A 16 -23.73 22.65 -1.80
N ASP A 17 -23.04 23.49 -2.57
CA ASP A 17 -21.68 23.20 -3.04
C ASP A 17 -20.69 23.09 -1.88
N LYS A 18 -20.82 23.95 -0.87
CA LYS A 18 -20.01 23.88 0.35
C LYS A 18 -20.26 22.56 1.09
N TYR A 19 -21.52 22.19 1.28
CA TYR A 19 -21.91 20.93 1.95
C TYR A 19 -21.39 19.70 1.18
N VAL A 20 -21.51 19.68 -0.15
CA VAL A 20 -20.98 18.59 -0.98
C VAL A 20 -19.47 18.47 -0.87
N ASN A 21 -18.74 19.59 -0.86
CA ASN A 21 -17.28 19.59 -0.72
C ASN A 21 -16.83 19.14 0.67
N GLU A 22 -17.52 19.55 1.73
CA GLU A 22 -17.24 19.09 3.10
C GLU A 22 -17.49 17.58 3.24
N ASN A 23 -18.59 17.06 2.69
CA ASN A 23 -18.87 15.63 2.68
C ASN A 23 -17.84 14.82 1.88
N LYS A 24 -17.39 15.32 0.72
CA LYS A 24 -16.32 14.66 -0.05
C LYS A 24 -15.03 14.55 0.77
N LYS A 25 -14.67 15.59 1.53
CA LYS A 25 -13.49 15.57 2.41
C LYS A 25 -13.65 14.56 3.55
N LEU A 26 -14.83 14.49 4.17
CA LEU A 26 -15.12 13.52 5.24
C LEU A 26 -15.07 12.08 4.72
N ILE A 27 -15.69 11.80 3.57
CA ILE A 27 -15.64 10.49 2.93
C ILE A 27 -14.20 10.11 2.56
N ALA A 28 -13.42 11.05 1.99
CA ALA A 28 -12.02 10.80 1.66
C ALA A 28 -11.16 10.54 2.91
N ALA A 29 -11.42 11.23 4.01
CA ALA A 29 -10.74 10.99 5.29
C ALA A 29 -11.10 9.60 5.85
N GLN A 30 -12.38 9.22 5.81
CA GLN A 30 -12.86 7.91 6.25
C GLN A 30 -12.31 6.76 5.39
N ILE A 31 -12.27 6.93 4.07
CA ILE A 31 -11.61 6.00 3.15
C ILE A 31 -10.11 5.91 3.46
N LYS A 32 -9.44 7.03 3.71
CA LYS A 32 -8.01 7.04 4.06
C LYS A 32 -7.74 6.26 5.36
N GLU A 33 -8.55 6.49 6.39
CA GLU A 33 -8.47 5.80 7.67
C GLU A 33 -8.76 4.29 7.55
N GLN A 34 -9.74 3.90 6.72
CA GLN A 34 -10.04 2.49 6.45
C GLN A 34 -9.00 1.83 5.52
N SER A 35 -8.46 2.56 4.55
CA SER A 35 -7.49 2.04 3.57
C SER A 35 -6.14 1.67 4.20
N GLN A 36 -5.74 2.35 5.29
CA GLN A 36 -4.55 1.98 6.06
C GLN A 36 -4.68 0.60 6.73
N LYS A 37 -5.90 0.07 6.87
CA LYS A 37 -6.19 -1.28 7.40
C LYS A 37 -6.47 -2.32 6.32
N VAL A 38 -6.21 -2.04 5.05
CA VAL A 38 -6.16 -3.10 4.04
C VAL A 38 -4.86 -3.86 4.26
N GLN A 39 -4.93 -4.87 5.14
CA GLN A 39 -3.98 -5.97 5.11
C GLN A 39 -3.89 -6.41 3.66
N LEU A 40 -2.69 -6.43 3.08
CA LEU A 40 -2.48 -6.94 1.73
C LEU A 40 -2.68 -8.46 1.77
N THR A 41 -3.94 -8.88 1.84
CA THR A 41 -4.39 -10.27 1.89
C THR A 41 -4.24 -10.86 0.50
N GLY A 42 -3.05 -11.38 0.22
CA GLY A 42 -2.75 -12.06 -1.03
C GLY A 42 -1.52 -12.94 -0.90
N LEU A 43 -1.60 -14.12 -1.50
CA LEU A 43 -0.42 -14.92 -1.80
C LEU A 43 0.21 -14.34 -3.07
N VAL A 44 1.54 -14.28 -3.08
CA VAL A 44 2.33 -13.83 -4.24
C VAL A 44 3.28 -14.94 -4.64
N CYS A 45 3.48 -15.10 -5.95
CA CYS A 45 4.45 -16.07 -6.46
C CYS A 45 5.87 -15.61 -6.12
N GLY A 46 6.84 -16.52 -6.24
CA GLY A 46 8.23 -16.22 -5.88
C GLY A 46 8.84 -15.03 -6.63
N ASP A 47 8.55 -14.87 -7.92
CA ASP A 47 9.05 -13.74 -8.70
C ASP A 47 8.38 -12.41 -8.30
N ASP A 48 7.08 -12.43 -7.99
CA ASP A 48 6.37 -11.26 -7.45
C ASP A 48 6.86 -10.88 -6.05
N ALA A 49 7.19 -11.87 -5.21
CA ALA A 49 7.77 -11.63 -3.89
C ALA A 49 9.14 -10.94 -3.99
N ILE A 50 9.97 -11.34 -4.97
CA ILE A 50 11.24 -10.67 -5.26
C ILE A 50 10.98 -9.24 -5.73
N ALA A 51 10.03 -9.02 -6.65
CA ALA A 51 9.70 -7.67 -7.12
C ALA A 51 9.22 -6.77 -5.97
N LEU A 52 8.36 -7.29 -5.09
CA LEU A 52 7.84 -6.57 -3.92
C LEU A 52 8.92 -6.20 -2.90
N SER A 53 9.95 -7.05 -2.74
CA SER A 53 11.06 -6.76 -1.83
C SER A 53 11.93 -5.59 -2.29
N GLY A 54 11.87 -5.20 -3.57
CA GLY A 54 12.72 -4.14 -4.13
C GLY A 54 14.20 -4.51 -4.18
N VAL A 55 14.55 -5.79 -4.01
CA VAL A 55 15.92 -6.30 -4.06
C VAL A 55 16.18 -7.17 -5.27
N THR A 56 17.45 -7.32 -5.64
CA THR A 56 17.83 -8.29 -6.68
C THR A 56 17.56 -9.73 -6.24
N LYS A 57 17.26 -10.61 -7.20
CA LYS A 57 17.02 -12.04 -6.96
C LYS A 57 18.11 -12.74 -6.13
N PRO A 58 19.42 -12.52 -6.37
CA PRO A 58 20.46 -13.10 -5.51
C PRO A 58 20.38 -12.64 -4.05
N MET A 59 20.06 -11.36 -3.83
CA MET A 59 19.97 -10.79 -2.49
C MET A 59 18.72 -11.28 -1.74
N PHE A 60 17.63 -11.52 -2.44
CA PHE A 60 16.44 -12.15 -1.88
C PHE A 60 16.75 -13.56 -1.33
N TYR A 61 17.41 -14.40 -2.14
CA TYR A 61 17.81 -15.74 -1.68
C TYR A 61 18.92 -15.72 -0.63
N ALA A 62 19.80 -14.71 -0.67
CA ALA A 62 20.76 -14.49 0.42
C ALA A 62 20.03 -14.19 1.73
N ALA A 63 19.02 -13.32 1.71
CA ALA A 63 18.22 -13.01 2.90
C ALA A 63 17.54 -14.26 3.47
N LYS A 64 17.01 -15.15 2.62
CA LYS A 64 16.49 -16.47 3.00
C LYS A 64 17.55 -17.34 3.67
N ARG A 65 18.77 -17.40 3.11
CA ARG A 65 19.87 -18.23 3.63
C ARG A 65 20.44 -17.73 4.96
N PHE A 66 20.56 -16.41 5.13
CA PHE A 66 21.16 -15.81 6.31
C PHE A 66 20.16 -15.64 7.47
N ASN A 67 18.86 -15.55 7.19
CA ASN A 67 17.81 -15.38 8.21
C ASN A 67 16.71 -16.45 8.12
N PRO A 68 17.01 -17.75 8.12
CA PRO A 68 16.03 -18.81 7.84
C PRO A 68 14.88 -18.89 8.86
N LYS A 69 15.10 -18.42 10.10
CA LYS A 69 14.07 -18.43 11.16
C LYS A 69 13.07 -17.28 11.05
N GLU A 70 13.50 -16.16 10.47
CA GLU A 70 12.70 -14.93 10.38
C GLU A 70 12.19 -14.68 8.96
N PHE A 71 12.78 -15.33 7.98
CA PHE A 71 12.37 -15.20 6.60
C PHE A 71 10.94 -15.72 6.40
N PRO A 72 10.11 -15.07 5.56
CA PRO A 72 8.74 -15.48 5.32
C PRO A 72 8.62 -16.93 4.88
N GLN A 73 7.68 -17.65 5.50
CA GLN A 73 7.47 -19.07 5.26
C GLN A 73 6.97 -19.33 3.85
N GLU A 74 7.53 -20.37 3.22
CA GLU A 74 7.11 -20.84 1.90
C GLU A 74 5.82 -21.64 2.03
N ILE A 75 4.79 -21.20 1.31
CA ILE A 75 3.54 -21.91 1.15
C ILE A 75 3.63 -22.66 -0.17
N HIS A 76 3.82 -23.97 -0.11
CA HIS A 76 3.79 -24.82 -1.28
C HIS A 76 2.34 -25.27 -1.50
N HIS A 77 1.66 -24.70 -2.49
CA HIS A 77 0.39 -25.26 -2.96
C HIS A 77 0.72 -26.33 -4.01
N GLU A 78 0.42 -27.58 -3.68
CA GLU A 78 0.84 -28.83 -4.38
C GLU A 78 0.48 -28.92 -5.88
N LEU A 79 -0.24 -27.94 -6.45
CA LEU A 79 -0.80 -28.04 -7.79
C LEU A 79 0.14 -27.59 -8.92
N ASP A 80 1.08 -26.66 -8.68
CA ASP A 80 1.81 -26.03 -9.79
C ASP A 80 3.34 -25.91 -9.60
N GLY A 81 3.90 -26.47 -8.51
CA GLY A 81 5.36 -26.40 -8.26
C GLY A 81 5.91 -24.99 -8.00
N TYR A 82 5.05 -23.96 -7.97
CA TYR A 82 5.43 -22.60 -7.61
C TYR A 82 5.47 -22.39 -6.10
N ILE A 83 6.44 -21.58 -5.67
CA ILE A 83 6.58 -21.14 -4.29
C ILE A 83 5.70 -19.91 -4.10
N TRP A 84 4.83 -19.95 -3.08
CA TRP A 84 3.98 -18.83 -2.71
C TRP A 84 4.43 -18.26 -1.36
N TYR A 85 4.34 -16.94 -1.25
CA TYR A 85 4.59 -16.22 -0.02
C TYR A 85 3.38 -15.38 0.35
N ARG A 86 3.14 -15.19 1.63
CA ARG A 86 2.20 -14.15 2.06
C ARG A 86 2.81 -12.80 1.77
N LYS A 87 2.10 -11.97 1.00
CA LYS A 87 2.57 -10.65 0.56
C LYS A 87 3.02 -9.77 1.73
N GLN A 88 2.22 -9.72 2.80
CA GLN A 88 2.51 -8.89 3.96
C GLN A 88 3.82 -9.31 4.65
N ASP A 89 4.05 -10.60 4.83
CA ASP A 89 5.24 -11.11 5.51
C ASP A 89 6.53 -10.73 4.76
N ILE A 90 6.50 -10.74 3.42
CA ILE A 90 7.61 -10.27 2.57
C ILE A 90 7.87 -8.77 2.79
N VAL A 91 6.82 -7.95 2.74
CA VAL A 91 6.94 -6.50 2.94
C VAL A 91 7.48 -6.19 4.33
N ASP A 92 6.94 -6.83 5.37
CA ASP A 92 7.34 -6.60 6.76
C ASP A 92 8.78 -7.05 7.01
N PHE A 93 9.18 -8.20 6.46
CA PHE A 93 10.55 -8.70 6.58
C PHE A 93 11.57 -7.72 5.98
N PHE A 94 11.35 -7.25 4.75
CA PHE A 94 12.29 -6.31 4.11
C PHE A 94 12.17 -4.86 4.63
N ALA A 95 11.07 -4.50 5.29
CA ALA A 95 10.98 -3.26 6.07
C ALA A 95 11.82 -3.34 7.35
N LYS A 96 11.84 -4.50 8.03
CA LYS A 96 12.66 -4.76 9.22
C LYS A 96 14.14 -4.94 8.89
N TYR A 97 14.44 -5.57 7.76
CA TYR A 97 15.79 -5.83 7.25
C TYR A 97 16.01 -5.12 5.90
N PRO A 98 16.07 -3.78 5.89
CA PRO A 98 16.26 -3.04 4.66
C PRO A 98 17.59 -3.44 4.03
N ALA A 99 17.54 -3.87 2.77
CA ALA A 99 18.75 -4.13 2.03
C ALA A 99 19.55 -2.84 1.90
N ARG A 100 20.81 -2.87 2.35
CA ARG A 100 21.75 -1.77 2.13
C ARG A 100 21.90 -1.60 0.62
N ARG A 101 21.35 -0.52 0.07
CA ARG A 101 21.57 -0.14 -1.33
C ARG A 101 23.08 0.07 -1.49
N TYR A 102 23.76 -0.86 -2.15
CA TYR A 102 25.11 -0.61 -2.67
C TYR A 102 24.99 0.55 -3.66
N GLY A 103 25.36 1.75 -3.21
CA GLY A 103 25.17 3.00 -3.94
C GLY A 103 24.48 4.13 -3.17
N SER A 104 24.00 3.90 -1.94
CA SER A 104 23.62 5.01 -1.05
C SER A 104 24.89 5.72 -0.57
N LYS A 105 25.45 6.58 -1.42
CA LYS A 105 26.25 7.70 -0.93
C LYS A 105 25.39 8.42 0.10
N TYR A 106 25.88 8.41 1.34
CA TYR A 106 25.47 9.33 2.38
C TYR A 106 25.27 10.72 1.75
N ASN A 107 24.04 11.21 1.79
CA ASN A 107 23.76 12.63 1.64
C ASN A 107 23.14 13.09 2.95
N GLY A 108 23.92 13.86 3.72
CA GLY A 108 23.49 14.87 4.69
C GLY A 108 22.77 14.37 5.92
#